data_AF-A0A4Q1JX63-F1
#
_entry.id   AF-A0A4Q1JX63-F1
#
_cell.length_a   1.000
_cell.length_b   1.000
_cell.length_c   1.000
_cell.angle_alpha   90.00
_cell.angle_beta   90.00
_cell.angle_gamma   90.00
#
_symmetry.space_group_name_H-M   'P 1'
#
loop_
_entity.id
_entity.type
_entity.pdbx_description
1 polymer ?
#
loop_
_entity_poly.entity_id
_entity_poly.type
_entity_poly.pdbx_seq_one_letter_code
_entity_poly.pdbx_strand_id
1 'polypeptide(L)'
;MSALAAAAAPAQAPAALQAFIERHARIFVLTGAGCSTGSGIPDYRDADGQWKRAQPVTYQAFMGELATRQRYWARSLVGWPRFLAAQPNGVHHALAALEQRGQISLLLTQNVDRLHQAAGSREVVDLHGRLDVVRCMGCERRTPRVEFQAELIARNPGWERLEAGIAPDGDADLEDVEFSSFVIPACSHCGGILKPDVVYFGENVPRERVQAAQAALADSDAMLVVGSSLMVYSGFRFAQWAHAAGTPIAALTLGRTRADDLLALKVQHDCAEALGFLRASA
;
A
#
# COMPACT_ATOMS: atom_id res chain seq x y z
N MET A 1 0.04 27.00 -24.90
CA MET A 1 1.37 26.98 -24.26
C MET A 1 1.12 26.91 -22.76
N SER A 2 1.10 25.69 -22.22
CA SER A 2 0.81 25.44 -20.81
C SER A 2 2.10 25.64 -20.01
N ALA A 3 2.07 26.53 -19.03
CA ALA A 3 3.17 26.71 -18.11
C ALA A 3 3.40 25.40 -17.34
N LEU A 4 4.61 24.86 -17.41
CA LEU A 4 5.05 23.82 -16.48
C LEU A 4 4.89 24.39 -15.07
N ALA A 5 4.20 23.65 -14.20
CA ALA A 5 4.18 23.95 -12.78
C ALA A 5 5.64 24.01 -12.29
N ALA A 6 6.09 25.20 -11.89
CA ALA A 6 7.40 25.37 -11.31
C ALA A 6 7.44 24.57 -10.00
N ALA A 7 8.33 23.58 -9.92
CA ALA A 7 8.60 22.87 -8.67
C ALA A 7 8.95 23.92 -7.59
N ALA A 8 8.25 23.90 -6.47
CA ALA A 8 8.50 24.83 -5.37
C ALA A 8 9.96 24.69 -4.91
N ALA A 9 10.63 25.82 -4.67
CA ALA A 9 12.00 25.82 -4.17
C ALA A 9 12.09 25.04 -2.83
N PRO A 10 13.19 24.30 -2.56
CA PRO A 10 13.28 23.33 -1.46
C PRO A 10 13.03 23.91 -0.06
N ALA A 11 13.30 25.21 0.17
CA ALA A 11 13.04 25.87 1.46
C ALA A 11 11.55 26.20 1.73
N GLN A 12 10.67 26.08 0.74
CA GLN A 12 9.24 26.43 0.84
C GLN A 12 8.31 25.20 0.86
N ALA A 13 8.87 23.99 0.68
CA ALA A 13 8.07 22.80 0.36
C ALA A 13 7.17 22.33 1.52
N PRO A 14 7.61 22.26 2.80
CA PRO A 14 6.73 21.90 3.92
C PRO A 14 5.66 22.97 4.22
N ALA A 15 6.00 24.25 4.10
CA ALA A 15 5.05 25.34 4.31
C ALA A 15 3.95 25.36 3.23
N ALA A 16 4.31 25.08 1.97
CA ALA A 16 3.34 24.95 0.88
C ALA A 16 2.40 23.76 1.07
N LEU A 17 2.91 22.63 1.59
CA LEU A 17 2.07 21.48 1.95
C LEU A 17 1.08 21.83 3.07
N GLN A 18 1.57 22.47 4.13
CA GLN A 18 0.74 22.91 5.25
C GLN A 18 -0.36 23.86 4.76
N ALA A 19 -0.01 24.88 3.97
CA ALA A 19 -0.98 25.80 3.40
C ALA A 19 -2.01 25.11 2.49
N PHE A 20 -1.60 24.10 1.71
CA PHE A 20 -2.54 23.28 0.93
C PHE A 20 -3.52 22.55 1.85
N ILE A 21 -3.02 21.85 2.89
CA ILE A 21 -3.86 21.09 3.82
C ILE A 21 -4.81 22.00 4.60
N GLU A 22 -4.34 23.15 5.09
CA GLU A 22 -5.16 24.10 5.87
C GLU A 22 -6.26 24.77 5.03
N ARG A 23 -6.05 24.90 3.71
CA ARG A 23 -7.04 25.51 2.80
C ARG A 23 -8.25 24.60 2.53
N HIS A 24 -8.09 23.30 2.73
CA HIS A 24 -9.05 22.29 2.28
C HIS A 24 -9.71 21.59 3.49
N ALA A 25 -11.03 21.50 3.45
CA ALA A 25 -11.83 20.98 4.56
C ALA A 25 -12.17 19.50 4.38
N ARG A 26 -12.10 18.95 3.16
CA ARG A 26 -12.49 17.57 2.84
C ARG A 26 -11.51 16.96 1.85
N ILE A 27 -10.38 16.49 2.35
CA ILE A 27 -9.27 15.97 1.58
C ILE A 27 -9.41 14.47 1.38
N PHE A 28 -9.41 14.03 0.12
CA PHE A 28 -9.23 12.64 -0.25
C PHE A 28 -7.74 12.29 -0.17
N VAL A 29 -7.36 11.36 0.70
CA VAL A 29 -5.95 10.96 0.86
C VAL A 29 -5.69 9.64 0.13
N LEU A 30 -4.64 9.60 -0.69
CA LEU A 30 -4.16 8.39 -1.35
C LEU A 30 -2.73 8.08 -0.91
N THR A 31 -2.50 6.91 -0.32
CA THR A 31 -1.17 6.51 0.15
C THR A 31 -0.57 5.35 -0.63
N GLY A 32 0.76 5.27 -0.64
CA GLY A 32 1.53 4.15 -1.20
C GLY A 32 2.66 3.68 -0.30
N ALA A 33 3.48 2.76 -0.83
CA ALA A 33 4.49 2.05 -0.04
C ALA A 33 5.55 2.98 0.58
N GLY A 34 5.76 4.18 -0.01
CA GLY A 34 6.66 5.19 0.55
C GLY A 34 6.24 5.69 1.94
N CYS A 35 4.99 5.51 2.36
CA CYS A 35 4.58 5.80 3.74
C CYS A 35 5.14 4.81 4.76
N SER A 36 5.43 3.57 4.34
CA SER A 36 5.78 2.45 5.23
C SER A 36 7.28 2.16 5.28
N THR A 37 8.11 2.86 4.50
CA THR A 37 9.58 2.71 4.50
C THR A 37 10.19 2.99 5.87
N GLY A 38 9.73 4.04 6.56
CA GLY A 38 10.13 4.36 7.93
C GLY A 38 9.65 3.33 8.99
N SER A 39 8.81 2.37 8.60
CA SER A 39 8.33 1.27 9.43
C SER A 39 9.07 -0.05 9.18
N GLY A 40 10.13 -0.03 8.35
CA GLY A 40 10.91 -1.22 7.98
C GLY A 40 10.28 -2.08 6.88
N ILE A 41 9.18 -1.62 6.26
CA ILE A 41 8.60 -2.26 5.07
C ILE A 41 9.14 -1.53 3.84
N PRO A 42 9.90 -2.18 2.95
CA PRO A 42 10.47 -1.51 1.78
C PRO A 42 9.37 -1.04 0.83
N ASP A 43 9.75 -0.23 -0.16
CA ASP A 43 8.90 0.15 -1.29
C ASP A 43 9.29 -0.62 -2.57
N TYR A 44 8.48 -0.48 -3.62
CA TYR A 44 8.69 -1.19 -4.87
C TYR A 44 9.58 -0.45 -5.87
N ARG A 45 9.71 0.87 -5.74
CA ARG A 45 10.20 1.73 -6.83
C ARG A 45 11.24 2.74 -6.38
N ASP A 46 12.14 3.08 -7.29
CA ASP A 46 13.16 4.12 -7.10
C ASP A 46 12.62 5.53 -7.39
N ALA A 47 13.52 6.51 -7.33
CA ALA A 47 13.21 7.92 -7.54
C ALA A 47 12.68 8.21 -8.95
N ASP A 48 13.03 7.39 -9.95
CA ASP A 48 12.56 7.51 -11.33
C ASP A 48 11.26 6.72 -11.58
N GLY A 49 10.80 5.98 -10.57
CA GLY A 49 9.63 5.12 -10.63
C GLY A 49 9.88 3.75 -11.27
N GLN A 50 11.14 3.35 -11.46
CA GLN A 50 11.51 2.02 -11.92
C GLN A 50 11.46 1.01 -10.78
N TRP A 51 11.38 -0.28 -11.11
CA TRP A 51 11.34 -1.35 -10.13
C TRP A 51 12.69 -1.51 -9.43
N LYS A 52 12.69 -1.54 -8.09
CA LYS A 52 13.90 -1.83 -7.28
C LYS A 52 14.26 -3.32 -7.23
N ARG A 53 13.30 -4.19 -7.52
CA ARG A 53 13.39 -5.66 -7.42
C ARG A 53 12.59 -6.33 -8.53
N ALA A 54 12.64 -7.66 -8.58
CA ALA A 54 11.78 -8.45 -9.45
C ALA A 54 10.30 -8.08 -9.28
N GLN A 55 9.54 -8.16 -10.37
CA GLN A 55 8.12 -7.85 -10.33
C GLN A 55 7.38 -8.89 -9.49
N PRO A 56 6.34 -8.49 -8.74
CA PRO A 56 5.58 -9.43 -7.92
C PRO A 56 4.85 -10.49 -8.74
N VAL A 57 4.44 -11.57 -8.06
CA VAL A 57 3.69 -12.67 -8.66
C VAL A 57 2.41 -12.18 -9.35
N THR A 58 2.11 -12.73 -10.53
CA THR A 58 0.86 -12.45 -11.22
C THR A 58 -0.26 -13.36 -10.73
N TYR A 59 -1.49 -12.88 -10.83
CA TYR A 59 -2.68 -13.65 -10.50
C TYR A 59 -2.75 -14.95 -11.31
N GLN A 60 -2.48 -14.87 -12.61
CA GLN A 60 -2.56 -16.00 -13.54
C GLN A 60 -1.53 -17.07 -13.17
N ALA A 61 -0.29 -16.69 -12.88
CA ALA A 61 0.74 -17.64 -12.46
C ALA A 61 0.40 -18.28 -11.10
N PHE A 62 -0.04 -17.47 -10.12
CA PHE A 62 -0.44 -18.00 -8.81
C PHE A 62 -1.61 -18.98 -8.91
N MET A 63 -2.62 -18.70 -9.75
CA MET A 63 -3.77 -19.59 -9.91
C MET A 63 -3.45 -20.82 -10.76
N GLY A 64 -2.60 -20.68 -11.78
CA GLY A 64 -2.26 -21.75 -12.73
C GLY A 64 -1.18 -22.72 -12.27
N GLU A 65 -0.22 -22.26 -11.46
CA GLU A 65 1.03 -23.01 -11.23
C GLU A 65 1.25 -23.32 -9.75
N LEU A 66 1.33 -24.61 -9.41
CA LEU A 66 1.63 -25.05 -8.04
C LEU A 66 3.00 -24.53 -7.56
N ALA A 67 4.04 -24.62 -8.41
CA ALA A 67 5.38 -24.17 -8.07
C ALA A 67 5.43 -22.68 -7.71
N THR A 68 4.66 -21.85 -8.41
CA THR A 68 4.54 -20.42 -8.11
C THR A 68 3.85 -20.19 -6.77
N ARG A 69 2.81 -20.95 -6.42
CA ARG A 69 2.19 -20.87 -5.08
C ARG A 69 3.12 -21.35 -3.97
N GLN A 70 3.89 -22.41 -4.23
CA GLN A 70 4.84 -22.95 -3.25
C GLN A 70 5.93 -21.94 -2.95
N ARG A 71 6.53 -21.36 -4.00
CA ARG A 71 7.50 -20.27 -3.89
C ARG A 71 6.92 -19.09 -3.11
N TYR A 72 5.74 -18.61 -3.48
CA TYR A 72 5.10 -17.48 -2.80
C TYR A 72 4.87 -17.74 -1.31
N TRP A 73 4.23 -18.87 -0.97
CA TRP A 73 3.89 -19.15 0.43
C TRP A 73 5.10 -19.48 1.28
N ALA A 74 6.15 -20.08 0.71
CA ALA A 74 7.42 -20.30 1.41
C ALA A 74 8.10 -18.99 1.77
N ARG A 75 8.24 -18.09 0.79
CA ARG A 75 8.84 -16.76 0.99
C ARG A 75 8.00 -15.92 1.96
N SER A 76 6.66 -15.96 1.83
CA SER A 76 5.73 -15.31 2.76
C SER A 76 5.81 -15.88 4.18
N LEU A 77 6.01 -17.19 4.36
CA LEU A 77 6.18 -17.80 5.69
C LEU A 77 7.38 -17.17 6.40
N VAL A 78 8.50 -17.03 5.70
CA VAL A 78 9.75 -16.44 6.22
C VAL A 78 9.62 -14.94 6.47
N GLY A 79 8.97 -14.20 5.57
CA GLY A 79 8.82 -12.74 5.68
C GLY A 79 7.77 -12.29 6.72
N TRP A 80 6.76 -13.12 6.98
CA TRP A 80 5.60 -12.76 7.81
C TRP A 80 5.92 -12.23 9.21
N PRO A 81 6.84 -12.83 10.01
CA PRO A 81 7.13 -12.35 11.36
C PRO A 81 7.59 -10.89 11.42
N ARG A 82 8.45 -10.47 10.48
CA ARG A 82 8.94 -9.09 10.43
C ARG A 82 7.87 -8.13 9.93
N PHE A 83 7.05 -8.55 8.97
CA PHE A 83 5.90 -7.77 8.50
C PHE A 83 4.90 -7.52 9.64
N LEU A 84 4.58 -8.56 10.42
CA LEU A 84 3.70 -8.48 11.58
C LEU A 84 4.27 -7.56 12.69
N ALA A 85 5.58 -7.49 12.82
CA ALA A 85 6.24 -6.65 13.82
C ALA A 85 6.29 -5.16 13.45
N ALA A 86 6.06 -4.81 12.19
CA ALA A 86 6.10 -3.43 11.72
C ALA A 86 5.10 -2.55 12.50
N GLN A 87 5.56 -1.38 12.95
CA GLN A 87 4.75 -0.41 13.68
C GLN A 87 4.50 0.83 12.85
N PRO A 88 3.37 1.53 13.04
CA PRO A 88 3.14 2.80 12.37
C PRO A 88 4.22 3.82 12.72
N ASN A 89 4.57 4.64 11.74
CA ASN A 89 5.56 5.72 11.88
C ASN A 89 4.88 7.11 11.87
N GLY A 90 5.69 8.18 11.86
CA GLY A 90 5.21 9.56 11.88
C GLY A 90 4.21 9.92 10.77
N VAL A 91 4.31 9.32 9.58
CA VAL A 91 3.36 9.54 8.47
C VAL A 91 1.95 9.08 8.86
N HIS A 92 1.85 7.85 9.36
CA HIS A 92 0.58 7.22 9.70
C HIS A 92 -0.10 7.97 10.84
N HIS A 93 0.65 8.33 11.88
CA HIS A 93 0.12 9.11 13.00
C HIS A 93 -0.28 10.53 12.60
N ALA A 94 0.45 11.17 11.68
CA ALA A 94 0.08 12.48 11.16
C ALA A 94 -1.24 12.44 10.37
N LEU A 95 -1.43 11.43 9.52
CA LEU A 95 -2.67 11.25 8.77
C LEU A 95 -3.85 10.87 9.67
N ALA A 96 -3.63 10.04 10.69
CA ALA A 96 -4.65 9.76 11.71
C ALA A 96 -5.04 11.02 12.48
N ALA A 97 -4.07 11.89 12.82
CA ALA A 97 -4.36 13.17 13.46
C ALA A 97 -5.13 14.12 12.54
N LEU A 98 -4.87 14.12 11.22
CA LEU A 98 -5.63 14.90 10.24
C LEU A 98 -7.07 14.38 10.08
N GLU A 99 -7.27 13.07 10.11
CA GLU A 99 -8.61 12.45 10.14
C GLU A 99 -9.39 12.90 11.39
N GLN A 100 -8.74 12.90 12.57
CA GLN A 100 -9.34 13.34 13.83
C GLN A 100 -9.74 14.82 13.83
N ARG A 101 -9.11 15.66 12.99
CA ARG A 101 -9.51 17.06 12.77
C ARG A 101 -10.74 17.18 11.86
N GLY A 102 -11.26 16.07 11.33
CA GLY A 102 -12.40 16.03 10.42
C GLY A 102 -12.06 16.48 8.99
N GLN A 103 -10.78 16.56 8.63
CA GLN A 103 -10.34 17.07 7.32
C GLN A 103 -10.15 15.98 6.26
N ILE A 104 -10.13 14.70 6.63
CA ILE A 104 -10.03 13.58 5.68
C ILE A 104 -11.44 13.06 5.36
N SER A 105 -11.81 13.04 4.07
CA SER A 105 -13.05 12.43 3.60
C SER A 105 -12.93 10.90 3.51
N LEU A 106 -11.79 10.42 3.04
CA LEU A 106 -11.42 9.02 2.99
C LEU A 106 -9.89 8.89 2.87
N LEU A 107 -9.32 7.88 3.53
CA LEU A 107 -7.96 7.42 3.29
C LEU A 107 -7.98 6.16 2.42
N LEU A 108 -7.57 6.29 1.16
CA LEU A 108 -7.36 5.18 0.23
C LEU A 108 -5.89 4.74 0.24
N THR A 109 -5.60 3.55 0.75
CA THR A 109 -4.24 3.03 0.75
C THR A 109 -4.03 1.96 -0.32
N GLN A 110 -2.92 2.03 -1.05
CA GLN A 110 -2.41 0.93 -1.89
C GLN A 110 -1.66 -0.13 -1.06
N ASN A 111 -1.32 0.19 0.19
CA ASN A 111 -0.57 -0.73 1.03
C ASN A 111 -1.49 -1.82 1.56
N VAL A 112 -0.88 -2.96 1.87
CA VAL A 112 -1.56 -4.17 2.36
C VAL A 112 -1.18 -4.47 3.83
N ASP A 113 -0.61 -3.47 4.51
CA ASP A 113 0.12 -3.56 5.79
C ASP A 113 -0.65 -3.20 7.04
N ARG A 114 -1.84 -2.60 6.89
CA ARG A 114 -2.71 -2.19 7.99
C ARG A 114 -2.12 -1.15 8.94
N LEU A 115 -1.02 -0.48 8.57
CA LEU A 115 -0.34 0.49 9.45
C LEU A 115 -1.16 1.76 9.67
N HIS A 116 -2.01 2.17 8.71
CA HIS A 116 -2.93 3.31 8.91
C HIS A 116 -3.95 3.04 9.99
N GLN A 117 -4.54 1.85 9.99
CA GLN A 117 -5.54 1.45 10.98
C GLN A 117 -4.87 1.21 12.33
N ALA A 118 -3.67 0.64 12.37
CA ALA A 118 -2.87 0.53 13.58
C ALA A 118 -2.47 1.90 14.16
N ALA A 119 -2.31 2.94 13.33
CA ALA A 119 -2.09 4.32 13.78
C ALA A 119 -3.35 5.03 14.30
N GLY A 120 -4.53 4.44 14.11
CA GLY A 120 -5.81 4.98 14.56
C GLY A 120 -6.71 5.55 13.46
N SER A 121 -6.33 5.45 12.18
CA SER A 121 -7.20 5.85 11.07
C SER A 121 -8.42 4.93 10.97
N ARG A 122 -9.61 5.49 10.76
CA ARG A 122 -10.90 4.77 10.81
C ARG A 122 -11.52 4.58 9.43
N GLU A 123 -11.58 5.63 8.64
CA GLU A 123 -12.20 5.64 7.31
C GLU A 123 -11.16 5.27 6.23
N VAL A 124 -10.74 3.99 6.27
CA VAL A 124 -9.68 3.46 5.40
C VAL A 124 -10.23 2.45 4.39
N VAL A 125 -9.95 2.65 3.11
CA VAL A 125 -10.13 1.64 2.06
C VAL A 125 -8.78 1.05 1.67
N ASP A 126 -8.61 -0.26 1.91
CA ASP A 126 -7.46 -1.04 1.47
C ASP A 126 -7.63 -1.42 -0.02
N LEU A 127 -7.18 -0.54 -0.93
CA LEU A 127 -7.40 -0.68 -2.37
C LEU A 127 -6.91 -2.04 -2.89
N HIS A 128 -5.72 -2.44 -2.46
CA HIS A 128 -5.08 -3.70 -2.85
C HIS A 128 -5.31 -4.83 -1.86
N GLY A 129 -6.27 -4.69 -0.94
CA GLY A 129 -6.59 -5.71 0.04
C GLY A 129 -5.58 -5.75 1.19
N ARG A 130 -5.46 -6.90 1.86
CA ARG A 130 -4.70 -7.00 3.11
C ARG A 130 -3.94 -8.31 3.23
N LEU A 131 -2.74 -8.25 3.79
CA LEU A 131 -1.91 -9.43 4.06
C LEU A 131 -2.25 -10.13 5.38
N ASP A 132 -2.95 -9.47 6.30
CA ASP A 132 -3.42 -10.05 7.56
C ASP A 132 -4.60 -11.02 7.38
N VAL A 133 -5.07 -11.23 6.15
CA VAL A 133 -6.18 -12.11 5.80
C VAL A 133 -5.79 -13.05 4.64
N VAL A 134 -6.25 -14.30 4.75
CA VAL A 134 -6.16 -15.32 3.70
C VAL A 134 -7.57 -15.62 3.21
N ARG A 135 -7.77 -15.59 1.89
CA ARG A 135 -9.03 -15.84 1.20
C ARG A 135 -8.97 -17.17 0.45
N CYS A 136 -10.02 -17.98 0.59
CA CYS A 136 -10.24 -19.12 -0.29
C CYS A 136 -10.77 -18.68 -1.65
N MET A 137 -10.14 -19.13 -2.73
CA MET A 137 -10.55 -18.81 -4.10
C MET A 137 -11.72 -19.67 -4.61
N GLY A 138 -12.15 -20.67 -3.83
CA GLY A 138 -13.32 -21.51 -4.14
C GLY A 138 -14.60 -21.06 -3.43
N CYS A 139 -14.54 -20.84 -2.11
CA CYS A 139 -15.72 -20.52 -1.30
C CYS A 139 -15.68 -19.12 -0.65
N GLU A 140 -14.68 -18.29 -0.98
CA GLU A 140 -14.51 -16.92 -0.48
C GLU A 140 -14.35 -16.74 1.04
N ARG A 141 -14.30 -17.85 1.79
CA ARG A 141 -14.04 -17.82 3.23
C ARG A 141 -12.71 -17.12 3.50
N ARG A 142 -12.72 -16.25 4.51
CA ARG A 142 -11.57 -15.50 4.99
C ARG A 142 -11.13 -16.02 6.35
N THR A 143 -9.82 -16.16 6.52
CA THR A 143 -9.17 -16.62 7.75
C THR A 143 -8.05 -15.66 8.12
N PRO A 144 -7.85 -15.34 9.40
CA PRO A 144 -6.70 -14.55 9.83
C PRO A 144 -5.37 -15.17 9.39
N ARG A 145 -4.45 -14.35 8.85
CA ARG A 145 -3.14 -14.81 8.38
C ARG A 145 -2.31 -15.48 9.48
N VAL A 146 -2.50 -15.08 10.73
CA VAL A 146 -1.85 -15.68 11.91
C VAL A 146 -2.23 -17.14 12.13
N GLU A 147 -3.49 -17.51 11.91
CA GLU A 147 -3.96 -18.91 12.01
C GLU A 147 -3.37 -19.73 10.86
N PHE A 148 -3.42 -19.19 9.63
CA PHE A 148 -2.81 -19.83 8.47
C PHE A 148 -1.29 -19.96 8.59
N GLN A 149 -0.62 -19.01 9.25
CA GLN A 149 0.82 -19.08 9.52
C GLN A 149 1.17 -20.25 10.42
N ALA A 150 0.39 -20.46 11.49
CA ALA A 150 0.61 -21.59 12.40
C ALA A 150 0.46 -22.93 11.65
N GLU A 151 -0.54 -23.03 10.78
CA GLU A 151 -0.72 -24.23 9.94
C GLU A 151 0.41 -24.42 8.92
N LEU A 152 0.84 -23.34 8.26
CA LEU A 152 1.98 -23.37 7.35
C LEU A 152 3.25 -23.86 8.03
N ILE A 153 3.59 -23.35 9.22
CA ILE A 153 4.77 -23.78 10.00
C ILE A 153 4.64 -25.25 10.38
N ALA A 154 3.48 -25.68 10.90
CA ALA A 154 3.26 -27.07 11.31
C ALA A 154 3.45 -28.08 10.17
N ARG A 155 3.11 -27.70 8.94
CA ARG A 155 3.26 -28.55 7.74
C ARG A 155 4.65 -28.48 7.11
N ASN A 156 5.47 -27.49 7.46
CA ASN A 156 6.75 -27.19 6.84
C ASN A 156 7.84 -26.98 7.92
N PRO A 157 8.13 -27.97 8.76
CA PRO A 157 9.08 -27.80 9.86
C PRO A 157 10.47 -27.45 9.35
N GLY A 158 11.06 -26.38 9.92
CA GLY A 158 12.40 -25.92 9.62
C GLY A 158 12.48 -24.77 8.62
N TRP A 159 11.39 -24.47 7.89
CA TRP A 159 11.33 -23.32 6.97
C TRP A 159 11.37 -21.98 7.71
N GLU A 160 10.85 -21.93 8.94
CA GLU A 160 10.85 -20.74 9.79
C GLU A 160 12.25 -20.29 10.25
N ARG A 161 13.26 -21.16 10.09
CA ARG A 161 14.66 -20.89 10.47
C ARG A 161 15.48 -20.25 9.35
N LEU A 162 14.92 -20.15 8.13
CA LEU A 162 15.59 -19.52 7.01
C LEU A 162 15.54 -17.99 7.17
N GLU A 163 16.66 -17.32 6.91
CA GLU A 163 16.73 -15.86 6.87
C GLU A 163 16.68 -15.36 5.43
N ALA A 164 15.78 -14.41 5.13
CA ALA A 164 15.70 -13.74 3.84
C ALA A 164 15.41 -12.25 3.99
N GLY A 165 15.81 -11.44 3.01
CA GLY A 165 15.42 -10.03 2.91
C GLY A 165 13.96 -9.89 2.50
N ILE A 166 13.23 -8.89 3.01
CA ILE A 166 11.77 -8.74 2.82
C ILE A 166 11.45 -7.77 1.69
N ALA A 167 10.33 -7.98 1.01
CA ALA A 167 9.70 -7.13 0.00
C ALA A 167 8.43 -6.46 0.57
N PRO A 168 7.86 -5.45 -0.10
CA PRO A 168 6.78 -4.63 0.46
C PRO A 168 5.46 -5.38 0.71
N ASP A 169 5.23 -6.49 0.01
CA ASP A 169 4.12 -7.45 0.21
C ASP A 169 4.48 -8.60 1.17
N GLY A 170 5.57 -8.48 1.93
CA GLY A 170 6.04 -9.52 2.84
C GLY A 170 6.66 -10.72 2.12
N ASP A 171 6.85 -10.65 0.80
CA ASP A 171 7.62 -11.64 0.04
C ASP A 171 9.11 -11.57 0.44
N ALA A 172 9.87 -12.65 0.31
CA ALA A 172 11.26 -12.71 0.77
C ALA A 172 12.18 -13.35 -0.28
N ASP A 173 13.33 -12.74 -0.59
CA ASP A 173 14.24 -13.29 -1.61
C ASP A 173 15.00 -14.50 -1.04
N LEU A 174 14.55 -15.71 -1.42
CA LEU A 174 15.22 -16.98 -1.18
C LEU A 174 15.86 -17.46 -2.48
N GLU A 175 17.17 -17.27 -2.61
CA GLU A 175 17.99 -17.82 -3.70
C GLU A 175 18.37 -19.29 -3.39
N ASP A 176 18.49 -20.12 -4.43
CA ASP A 176 18.94 -21.53 -4.33
C ASP A 176 18.11 -22.48 -3.41
N VAL A 177 16.86 -22.12 -3.12
CA VAL A 177 15.94 -22.98 -2.35
C VAL A 177 15.01 -23.77 -3.27
N GLU A 178 14.92 -25.09 -3.06
CA GLU A 178 13.95 -25.94 -3.74
C GLU A 178 12.58 -25.89 -3.04
N PHE A 179 11.62 -25.20 -3.65
CA PHE A 179 10.26 -25.02 -3.10
C PHE A 179 9.33 -26.21 -3.32
N SER A 180 9.75 -27.24 -4.08
CA SER A 180 8.91 -28.38 -4.48
C SER A 180 8.38 -29.18 -3.28
N SER A 181 9.14 -29.18 -2.18
CA SER A 181 8.78 -29.84 -0.91
C SER A 181 7.83 -29.03 -0.03
N PHE A 182 7.57 -27.75 -0.36
CA PHE A 182 6.73 -26.89 0.45
C PHE A 182 5.25 -27.29 0.34
N VAL A 183 4.63 -27.59 1.48
CA VAL A 183 3.25 -28.04 1.59
C VAL A 183 2.34 -26.87 1.92
N ILE A 184 1.49 -26.51 0.96
CA ILE A 184 0.47 -25.46 1.14
C ILE A 184 -0.83 -26.12 1.63
N PRO A 185 -1.39 -25.71 2.77
CA PRO A 185 -2.71 -26.16 3.18
C PRO A 185 -3.78 -25.78 2.14
N ALA A 186 -4.71 -26.71 1.89
CA ALA A 186 -5.93 -26.41 1.16
C ALA A 186 -6.98 -25.78 2.09
N CYS A 187 -8.02 -25.16 1.53
CA CYS A 187 -9.13 -24.67 2.34
C CYS A 187 -9.79 -25.82 3.12
N SER A 188 -9.84 -25.69 4.44
CA SER A 188 -10.46 -26.70 5.33
C SER A 188 -11.96 -26.93 5.10
N HIS A 189 -12.62 -26.02 4.38
CA HIS A 189 -14.06 -26.11 4.09
C HIS A 189 -14.37 -26.74 2.73
N CYS A 190 -13.64 -26.38 1.66
CA CYS A 190 -13.96 -26.79 0.29
C CYS A 190 -12.79 -27.41 -0.49
N GLY A 191 -11.60 -27.49 0.12
CA GLY A 191 -10.38 -27.95 -0.55
C GLY A 191 -9.80 -26.97 -1.58
N GLY A 192 -10.39 -25.79 -1.76
CA GLY A 192 -9.94 -24.79 -2.73
C GLY A 192 -8.60 -24.12 -2.39
N ILE A 193 -8.03 -23.43 -3.39
CA ILE A 193 -6.77 -22.70 -3.26
C ILE A 193 -6.91 -21.56 -2.25
N LEU A 194 -5.94 -21.45 -1.34
CA LEU A 194 -5.79 -20.34 -0.41
C LEU A 194 -4.79 -19.33 -0.96
N LYS A 195 -5.18 -18.06 -0.93
CA LYS A 195 -4.43 -16.91 -1.43
C LYS A 195 -4.51 -15.79 -0.37
N PRO A 196 -3.47 -14.99 -0.13
CA PRO A 196 -3.66 -13.78 0.68
C PRO A 196 -4.72 -12.88 0.05
N ASP A 197 -5.52 -12.20 0.86
CA ASP A 197 -6.63 -11.34 0.43
C ASP A 197 -6.13 -9.98 -0.11
N VAL A 198 -5.08 -10.04 -0.93
CA VAL A 198 -4.49 -8.92 -1.66
C VAL A 198 -4.88 -8.99 -3.13
N VAL A 199 -4.75 -7.89 -3.87
CA VAL A 199 -4.95 -7.85 -5.32
C VAL A 199 -3.59 -8.03 -5.99
N TYR A 200 -3.41 -9.11 -6.74
CA TYR A 200 -2.17 -9.34 -7.51
C TYR A 200 -2.14 -8.58 -8.82
N PHE A 201 -0.95 -8.47 -9.42
CA PHE A 201 -0.82 -8.01 -10.80
C PHE A 201 -1.62 -8.93 -11.73
N GLY A 202 -2.43 -8.32 -12.60
CA GLY A 202 -3.36 -9.05 -13.47
C GLY A 202 -4.68 -9.48 -12.80
N GLU A 203 -4.90 -9.15 -11.52
CA GLU A 203 -6.18 -9.29 -10.82
C GLU A 203 -6.95 -7.96 -10.84
N ASN A 204 -8.28 -8.03 -10.89
CA ASN A 204 -9.11 -6.84 -10.79
C ASN A 204 -9.25 -6.41 -9.32
N VAL A 205 -9.10 -5.11 -9.07
CA VAL A 205 -9.52 -4.52 -7.79
C VAL A 205 -11.03 -4.71 -7.63
N PRO A 206 -11.53 -5.18 -6.46
CA PRO A 206 -12.95 -5.34 -6.23
C PRO A 206 -13.74 -4.05 -6.47
N ARG A 207 -14.85 -4.15 -7.20
CA ARG A 207 -15.59 -3.00 -7.74
C ARG A 207 -16.11 -2.10 -6.64
N GLU A 208 -16.59 -2.70 -5.55
CA GLU A 208 -17.12 -2.02 -4.38
C GLU A 208 -16.09 -1.09 -3.73
N ARG A 209 -14.81 -1.48 -3.67
CA ARG A 209 -13.72 -0.64 -3.15
C ARG A 209 -13.47 0.56 -4.06
N VAL A 210 -13.51 0.34 -5.37
CA VAL A 210 -13.33 1.41 -6.36
C VAL A 210 -14.47 2.40 -6.30
N GLN A 211 -15.71 1.92 -6.25
CA GLN A 211 -16.92 2.74 -6.21
C GLN A 211 -16.98 3.58 -4.93
N ALA A 212 -16.71 2.98 -3.77
CA ALA A 212 -16.66 3.71 -2.49
C ALA A 212 -15.61 4.82 -2.52
N ALA A 213 -14.40 4.52 -3.00
CA ALA A 213 -13.33 5.51 -3.10
C ALA A 213 -13.63 6.60 -4.15
N GLN A 214 -14.25 6.25 -5.27
CA GLN A 214 -14.65 7.21 -6.30
C GLN A 214 -15.73 8.17 -5.79
N ALA A 215 -16.72 7.66 -5.04
CA ALA A 215 -17.76 8.49 -4.44
C ALA A 215 -17.15 9.48 -3.41
N ALA A 216 -16.28 9.00 -2.52
CA ALA A 216 -15.59 9.86 -1.57
C ALA A 216 -14.72 10.92 -2.26
N LEU A 217 -14.02 10.56 -3.35
CA LEU A 217 -13.24 11.51 -4.14
C LEU A 217 -14.13 12.60 -4.76
N ALA A 218 -15.30 12.24 -5.29
CA ALA A 218 -16.23 13.20 -5.87
C ALA A 218 -16.78 14.21 -4.85
N ASP A 219 -16.90 13.80 -3.58
CA ASP A 219 -17.33 14.66 -2.48
C ASP A 219 -16.19 15.47 -1.82
N SER A 220 -14.96 15.33 -2.30
CA SER A 220 -13.77 15.96 -1.73
C SER A 220 -13.40 17.28 -2.43
N ASP A 221 -12.84 18.23 -1.68
CA ASP A 221 -12.40 19.53 -2.20
C ASP A 221 -10.91 19.57 -2.58
N ALA A 222 -10.16 18.53 -2.25
CA ALA A 222 -8.78 18.30 -2.67
C ALA A 222 -8.40 16.81 -2.63
N MET A 223 -7.33 16.47 -3.35
CA MET A 223 -6.66 15.18 -3.26
C MET A 223 -5.22 15.35 -2.76
N LEU A 224 -4.82 14.54 -1.78
CA LEU A 224 -3.45 14.47 -1.27
C LEU A 224 -2.87 13.08 -1.51
N VAL A 225 -1.82 13.00 -2.31
CA VAL A 225 -1.05 11.77 -2.57
C VAL A 225 0.18 11.74 -1.65
N VAL A 226 0.35 10.69 -0.86
CA VAL A 226 1.50 10.55 0.06
C VAL A 226 2.25 9.25 -0.22
N GLY A 227 3.56 9.34 -0.43
CA GLY A 227 4.41 8.15 -0.54
C GLY A 227 4.06 7.21 -1.71
N SER A 228 3.50 7.73 -2.81
CA SER A 228 3.17 6.94 -4.00
C SER A 228 3.72 7.55 -5.27
N SER A 229 4.33 6.70 -6.12
CA SER A 229 4.71 7.08 -7.48
C SER A 229 3.53 7.07 -8.46
N LEU A 230 2.39 6.48 -8.08
CA LEU A 230 1.22 6.30 -8.95
C LEU A 230 1.54 5.65 -10.31
N MET A 231 2.62 4.89 -10.44
CA MET A 231 2.95 4.23 -11.71
C MET A 231 1.92 3.16 -12.08
N VAL A 232 1.35 2.49 -11.05
CA VAL A 232 0.30 1.48 -11.22
C VAL A 232 -1.05 2.16 -11.44
N TYR A 233 -1.73 1.75 -12.51
CA TYR A 233 -2.97 2.40 -12.97
C TYR A 233 -4.09 2.41 -11.91
N SER A 234 -4.18 1.37 -11.07
CA SER A 234 -5.21 1.25 -10.04
C SER A 234 -5.25 2.44 -9.06
N GLY A 235 -4.08 3.01 -8.75
CA GLY A 235 -3.96 4.25 -7.96
C GLY A 235 -4.03 5.49 -8.84
N PHE A 236 -3.32 5.48 -9.98
CA PHE A 236 -3.26 6.63 -10.90
C PHE A 236 -4.62 7.13 -11.38
N ARG A 237 -5.57 6.22 -11.64
CA ARG A 237 -6.91 6.58 -12.10
C ARG A 237 -7.65 7.57 -11.19
N PHE A 238 -7.37 7.54 -9.88
CA PHE A 238 -7.97 8.50 -8.94
C PHE A 238 -7.43 9.91 -9.17
N ALA A 239 -6.13 10.05 -9.45
CA ALA A 239 -5.56 11.34 -9.84
C ALA A 239 -6.12 11.84 -11.19
N GLN A 240 -6.37 10.94 -12.15
CA GLN A 240 -7.03 11.31 -13.41
C GLN A 240 -8.47 11.78 -13.19
N TRP A 241 -9.24 11.11 -12.33
CA TRP A 241 -10.61 11.51 -11.99
C TRP A 241 -10.65 12.84 -11.25
N ALA A 242 -9.77 13.05 -10.27
CA ALA A 242 -9.62 14.32 -9.57
C ALA A 242 -9.32 15.47 -10.54
N HIS A 243 -8.32 15.27 -11.42
CA HIS A 243 -7.95 16.27 -12.41
C HIS A 243 -9.09 16.59 -13.39
N ALA A 244 -9.78 15.56 -13.90
CA ALA A 244 -10.91 15.74 -14.81
C ALA A 244 -12.09 16.49 -14.15
N ALA A 245 -12.26 16.35 -12.84
CA ALA A 245 -13.27 17.06 -12.06
C ALA A 245 -12.81 18.48 -11.62
N GLY A 246 -11.57 18.87 -11.89
CA GLY A 246 -11.00 20.13 -11.44
C GLY A 246 -10.61 20.16 -9.96
N THR A 247 -10.60 19.00 -9.28
CA THR A 247 -10.15 18.87 -7.88
C THR A 247 -8.63 19.06 -7.82
N PRO A 248 -8.12 20.02 -7.02
CA PRO A 248 -6.68 20.25 -6.91
C PRO A 248 -5.97 19.05 -6.26
N ILE A 249 -4.79 18.70 -6.80
CA ILE A 249 -4.01 17.55 -6.37
C ILE A 249 -2.66 18.02 -5.83
N ALA A 250 -2.34 17.64 -4.60
CA ALA A 250 -1.00 17.73 -4.04
C ALA A 250 -0.35 16.34 -3.95
N ALA A 251 0.96 16.25 -4.19
CA ALA A 251 1.73 15.05 -3.92
C ALA A 251 2.92 15.33 -2.99
N LEU A 252 3.06 14.53 -1.94
CA LEU A 252 4.21 14.45 -1.05
C LEU A 252 4.95 13.15 -1.31
N THR A 253 6.09 13.23 -2.01
CA THR A 253 6.94 12.08 -2.29
C THR A 253 8.30 12.54 -2.82
N LEU A 254 9.37 11.80 -2.51
CA LEU A 254 10.73 12.12 -2.95
C LEU A 254 10.90 12.01 -4.48
N GLY A 255 10.23 11.05 -5.10
CA GLY A 255 10.47 10.65 -6.49
C GLY A 255 9.52 11.26 -7.52
N ARG A 256 9.72 10.84 -8.77
CA ARG A 256 8.79 11.07 -9.88
C ARG A 256 7.45 10.38 -9.59
N THR A 257 6.36 11.06 -9.95
CA THR A 257 5.05 10.40 -10.02
C THR A 257 4.57 10.37 -11.46
N ARG A 258 3.74 9.38 -11.79
CA ARG A 258 3.01 9.35 -13.06
C ARG A 258 2.04 10.52 -13.21
N ALA A 259 1.65 11.14 -12.10
CA ALA A 259 0.69 12.23 -12.05
C ALA A 259 1.32 13.62 -12.04
N ASP A 260 2.65 13.76 -12.20
CA ASP A 260 3.35 15.05 -12.06
C ASP A 260 2.71 16.18 -12.90
N ASP A 261 2.29 15.88 -14.13
CA ASP A 261 1.62 16.85 -15.02
C ASP A 261 0.17 17.21 -14.59
N LEU A 262 -0.40 16.48 -13.63
CA LEU A 262 -1.75 16.68 -13.09
C LEU A 262 -1.74 17.43 -11.75
N LEU A 263 -0.56 17.63 -11.14
CA LEU A 263 -0.45 18.17 -9.79
C LEU A 263 -0.56 19.70 -9.78
N ALA A 264 -1.35 20.21 -8.84
CA ALA A 264 -1.32 21.62 -8.46
C ALA A 264 -0.13 21.93 -7.55
N LEU A 265 0.34 20.95 -6.77
CA LEU A 265 1.48 21.07 -5.87
C LEU A 265 2.27 19.75 -5.81
N LYS A 266 3.60 19.83 -5.91
CA LYS A 266 4.50 18.72 -5.61
C LYS A 266 5.49 19.12 -4.54
N VAL A 267 5.58 18.31 -3.50
CA VAL A 267 6.51 18.48 -2.38
C VAL A 267 7.43 17.27 -2.35
N GLN A 268 8.71 17.52 -2.64
CA GLN A 268 9.77 16.51 -2.59
C GLN A 268 10.47 16.58 -1.24
N HIS A 269 9.99 15.77 -0.30
CA HIS A 269 10.50 15.74 1.06
C HIS A 269 10.24 14.36 1.69
N ASP A 270 10.95 14.04 2.78
CA ASP A 270 10.56 12.94 3.65
C ASP A 270 9.13 13.15 4.15
N CYS A 271 8.31 12.10 4.06
CA CYS A 271 6.89 12.19 4.34
C CYS A 271 6.61 12.43 5.83
N ALA A 272 7.39 11.82 6.72
CA ALA A 272 7.19 11.93 8.17
C ALA A 272 7.57 13.33 8.65
N GLU A 273 8.67 13.88 8.12
CA GLU A 273 9.11 15.24 8.42
C GLU A 273 8.13 16.29 7.89
N ALA A 274 7.72 16.18 6.61
CA ALA A 274 6.84 17.18 6.00
C ALA A 274 5.43 17.21 6.60
N LEU A 275 4.93 16.07 7.09
CA LEU A 275 3.65 16.00 7.80
C LEU A 275 3.80 16.20 9.33
N GLY A 276 5.01 16.47 9.82
CA GLY A 276 5.31 16.57 11.24
C GLY A 276 4.44 17.59 11.98
N PHE A 277 4.04 18.69 11.32
CA PHE A 277 3.17 19.74 11.87
C PHE A 277 1.76 19.26 12.23
N LEU A 278 1.33 18.10 11.72
CA LEU A 278 0.02 17.52 12.06
C LEU A 278 0.03 16.75 13.37
N ARG A 279 1.21 16.32 13.82
CA ARG A 279 1.39 15.62 15.09
C ARG A 279 1.34 16.66 16.21
N ALA A 280 0.54 16.43 17.25
CA ALA A 280 0.63 17.26 18.44
C ALA A 280 2.07 17.20 18.98
N SER A 281 2.62 18.35 19.37
CA SER A 281 3.82 18.36 20.22
C SER A 281 3.47 17.55 21.46
N ALA A 282 4.21 16.46 21.69
CA ALA A 282 4.10 15.67 22.91
C ALA A 282 4.45 16.52 24.13
#